data_AF-A0A962LEY5-F1
#
_entry.id   AF-A0A962LEY5-F1
#
_cell.length_a   1.000
_cell.length_b   1.000
_cell.length_c   1.000
_cell.angle_alpha   90.00
_cell.angle_beta   90.00
_cell.angle_gamma   90.00
#
_symmetry.space_group_name_H-M   'P 1'
#
loop_
_entity.id
_entity.type
_entity.pdbx_description
1 polymer ?
#
loop_
_entity_poly.entity_id
_entity_poly.type
_entity_poly.pdbx_seq_one_letter_code
_entity_poly.pdbx_strand_id
1 'polypeptide(L)'
;RDFMRREVQPIEAECLATAREMGADWRQWHVLPAVEAAKAKAREAALWNLFLPDAELGAGLSTLEYAPLAEATGHSLIAPEIFNCNAPDTGNMEVLYHYGSEAQQAQWLQPLLAGEIRSVFAMTEPEVASSDATNMQASIVSDGDDHVLINGRKWWATGLGHPNAKIAIVM
;
A
#
# COMPACT_ATOMS: atom_id res chain seq x y z
N ARG A 1 8.87 17.70 6.84
CA ARG A 1 10.22 17.59 7.45
C ARG A 1 10.19 17.72 8.98
N ASP A 2 9.53 18.72 9.56
CA ASP A 2 9.45 18.80 11.04
C ASP A 2 8.67 17.65 11.68
N PHE A 3 7.58 17.22 11.06
CA PHE A 3 6.86 16.01 11.47
C PHE A 3 7.78 14.78 11.49
N MET A 4 8.59 14.58 10.45
CA MET A 4 9.57 13.49 10.38
C MET A 4 10.49 13.49 11.61
N ARG A 5 11.03 14.65 11.97
CA ARG A 5 11.97 14.79 13.09
C ARG A 5 11.33 14.51 14.45
N ARG A 6 10.08 14.93 14.62
CA ARG A 6 9.38 14.91 15.92
C ARG A 6 8.60 13.63 16.16
N GLU A 7 8.03 13.05 15.12
CA GLU A 7 7.04 11.97 15.24
C GLU A 7 7.51 10.67 14.60
N VAL A 8 8.37 10.70 13.57
CA VAL A 8 8.80 9.50 12.84
C VAL A 8 10.18 9.00 13.28
N GLN A 9 11.20 9.86 13.20
CA GLN A 9 12.58 9.51 13.56
C GLN A 9 12.73 8.92 14.98
N PRO A 10 12.00 9.41 16.01
CA PRO A 10 12.14 8.86 17.36
C PRO A 10 11.68 7.40 17.48
N ILE A 11 10.72 6.97 16.66
CA ILE A 11 10.12 5.62 16.75
C ILE A 11 10.73 4.63 15.73
N GLU A 12 11.44 5.13 14.72
CA GLU A 12 11.96 4.31 13.62
C GLU A 12 12.95 3.23 14.08
N ALA A 13 13.89 3.58 14.98
CA ALA A 13 14.87 2.62 15.46
C ALA A 13 14.22 1.45 16.20
N GLU A 14 13.20 1.72 17.01
CA GLU A 14 12.41 0.70 17.70
C GLU A 14 11.63 -0.16 16.70
N CYS A 15 10.97 0.46 15.71
CA CYS A 15 10.24 -0.26 14.67
C CYS A 15 11.13 -1.25 13.91
N LEU A 16 12.34 -0.82 13.54
CA LEU A 16 13.30 -1.67 12.84
C LEU A 16 13.88 -2.76 13.73
N ALA A 17 14.07 -2.50 15.03
CA ALA A 17 14.49 -3.52 15.97
C ALA A 17 13.42 -4.60 16.12
N THR A 18 12.17 -4.22 16.36
CA THR A 18 11.06 -5.19 16.46
C THR A 18 10.88 -5.97 15.17
N ALA A 19 10.93 -5.31 14.00
CA ALA A 19 10.80 -5.99 12.71
C ALA A 19 11.88 -7.06 12.48
N ARG A 20 13.08 -6.91 13.07
CA ARG A 20 14.16 -7.92 13.01
C ARG A 20 13.94 -9.08 13.96
N GLU A 21 13.23 -8.84 15.07
CA GLU A 21 12.86 -9.88 16.04
C GLU A 21 11.64 -10.68 15.57
N MET A 22 10.78 -10.07 14.74
CA MET A 22 9.75 -10.78 13.99
C MET A 22 10.44 -11.79 13.07
N GLY A 23 10.32 -13.08 13.41
CA GLY A 23 10.95 -14.16 12.66
C GLY A 23 10.43 -14.26 11.22
N ALA A 24 10.94 -15.24 10.47
CA ALA A 24 10.59 -15.42 9.05
C ALA A 24 9.12 -15.83 8.79
N ASP A 25 8.31 -16.07 9.82
CA ASP A 25 6.89 -16.37 9.67
C ASP A 25 6.10 -15.09 9.39
N TRP A 26 5.92 -14.80 8.11
CA TRP A 26 5.21 -13.62 7.60
C TRP A 26 3.77 -13.46 8.15
N ARG A 27 3.16 -14.54 8.66
CA ARG A 27 1.81 -14.52 9.24
C ARG A 27 1.76 -13.90 10.63
N GLN A 28 2.91 -13.69 11.26
CA GLN A 28 3.04 -13.09 12.60
C GLN A 28 3.34 -11.58 12.52
N TRP A 29 3.41 -11.03 11.31
CA TRP A 29 3.62 -9.61 11.10
C TRP A 29 2.51 -8.78 11.78
N HIS A 30 2.91 -7.72 12.46
CA HIS A 30 1.98 -6.80 13.09
C HIS A 30 2.55 -5.38 13.05
N VAL A 31 1.64 -4.40 13.05
CA VAL A 31 2.00 -2.98 13.11
C VAL A 31 2.19 -2.58 14.56
N LEU A 32 3.27 -1.86 14.85
CA LEU A 32 3.52 -1.35 16.19
C LEU A 32 2.52 -0.23 16.54
N PRO A 33 2.03 -0.14 17.79
CA PRO A 33 1.13 0.93 18.22
C PRO A 33 1.67 2.34 17.97
N ALA A 34 2.99 2.52 18.02
CA ALA A 34 3.64 3.79 17.74
C ALA A 34 3.42 4.27 16.29
N VAL A 35 3.39 3.35 15.32
CA VAL A 35 3.12 3.67 13.90
C VAL A 35 1.67 4.12 13.74
N GLU A 36 0.71 3.43 14.36
CA GLU A 36 -0.70 3.84 14.33
C GLU A 36 -0.94 5.19 15.01
N ALA A 37 -0.26 5.46 16.13
CA ALA A 37 -0.29 6.77 16.78
C ALA A 37 0.30 7.87 15.88
N ALA A 38 1.38 7.59 15.15
CA ALA A 38 1.96 8.52 14.19
C ALA A 38 1.03 8.78 12.99
N LYS A 39 0.36 7.74 12.46
CA LYS A 39 -0.67 7.87 11.40
C LYS A 39 -1.81 8.79 11.83
N ALA A 40 -2.29 8.66 13.07
CA ALA A 40 -3.32 9.55 13.62
C ALA A 40 -2.87 11.02 13.64
N LYS A 41 -1.65 11.29 14.16
CA LYS A 41 -1.07 12.65 14.16
C LYS A 41 -0.85 13.20 12.74
N ALA A 42 -0.47 12.34 11.79
CA ALA A 42 -0.27 12.74 10.41
C ALA A 42 -1.59 13.20 9.77
N ARG A 43 -2.68 12.46 9.99
CA ARG A 43 -4.04 12.86 9.57
C ARG A 43 -4.47 14.19 10.18
N GLU A 44 -4.29 14.36 11.48
CA GLU A 44 -4.60 15.63 12.18
C GLU A 44 -3.81 16.82 11.63
N ALA A 45 -2.58 16.58 11.18
CA ALA A 45 -1.72 17.57 10.56
C ALA A 45 -1.96 17.78 9.04
N ALA A 46 -2.98 17.15 8.46
CA ALA A 46 -3.26 17.13 7.02
C ALA A 46 -2.06 16.63 6.17
N LEU A 47 -1.27 15.71 6.73
CA LEU A 47 -0.15 15.04 6.05
C LEU A 47 -0.59 13.63 5.64
N TRP A 48 -1.60 13.52 4.78
CA TRP A 48 -2.23 12.24 4.46
C TRP A 48 -2.61 12.17 2.97
N ASN A 49 -2.46 11.01 2.35
CA ASN A 49 -2.74 10.80 0.91
C ASN A 49 -2.02 11.82 0.01
N LEU A 50 -0.79 12.21 0.39
CA LEU A 50 -0.03 13.29 -0.26
C LEU A 50 0.30 12.97 -1.73
N PHE A 51 0.31 11.69 -2.09
CA PHE A 51 0.60 11.21 -3.43
C PHE A 51 -0.55 11.44 -4.43
N LEU A 52 -1.79 11.56 -3.94
CA LEU A 52 -2.96 11.60 -4.80
C LEU A 52 -3.25 13.05 -5.24
N PRO A 53 -3.32 13.33 -6.54
CA PRO A 53 -3.50 14.69 -7.07
C PRO A 53 -4.96 15.18 -7.01
N ASP A 54 -5.88 14.38 -6.50
CA ASP A 54 -7.24 14.76 -6.20
C ASP A 54 -7.29 15.55 -4.87
N ALA A 55 -7.88 16.74 -4.87
CA ALA A 55 -7.95 17.62 -3.70
C ALA A 55 -9.12 17.29 -2.74
N GLU A 56 -10.08 16.48 -3.17
CA GLU A 56 -11.18 15.99 -2.34
C GLU A 56 -10.80 14.70 -1.62
N LEU A 57 -10.11 13.78 -2.31
CA LEU A 57 -9.72 12.46 -1.79
C LEU A 57 -8.28 12.40 -1.26
N GLY A 58 -7.45 13.37 -1.63
CA GLY A 58 -6.04 13.46 -1.27
C GLY A 58 -5.59 14.89 -1.00
N ALA A 59 -4.33 15.18 -1.28
CA ALA A 59 -3.73 16.49 -1.03
C ALA A 59 -3.80 17.45 -2.23
N GLY A 60 -4.21 16.98 -3.41
CA GLY A 60 -4.32 17.83 -4.59
C GLY A 60 -2.98 18.32 -5.16
N LEU A 61 -1.87 17.67 -4.80
CA LEU A 61 -0.52 18.11 -5.19
C LEU A 61 -0.20 17.69 -6.62
N SER A 62 0.47 18.57 -7.36
CA SER A 62 1.13 18.16 -8.61
C SER A 62 2.29 17.22 -8.32
N THR A 63 2.71 16.45 -9.34
CA THR A 63 3.89 15.58 -9.23
C THR A 63 5.14 16.33 -8.78
N LEU A 64 5.34 17.58 -9.25
CA LEU A 64 6.49 18.40 -8.86
C LEU A 64 6.44 18.86 -7.39
N GLU A 65 5.24 19.08 -6.86
CA GLU A 65 5.04 19.44 -5.45
C GLU A 65 5.20 18.21 -4.53
N TYR A 66 4.74 17.04 -4.98
CA TYR A 66 4.88 15.79 -4.22
C TYR A 66 6.30 15.22 -4.24
N ALA A 67 7.06 15.38 -5.34
CA ALA A 67 8.41 14.83 -5.48
C ALA A 67 9.37 15.11 -4.29
N PRO A 68 9.53 16.35 -3.80
CA PRO A 68 10.39 16.62 -2.64
C PRO A 68 9.82 16.07 -1.32
N LEU A 69 8.51 15.82 -1.24
CA LEU A 69 7.88 15.17 -0.10
C LEU A 69 8.22 13.68 -0.11
N ALA A 70 8.09 13.02 -1.27
CA ALA A 70 8.49 11.63 -1.46
C ALA A 70 9.98 11.44 -1.13
N GLU A 71 10.87 12.33 -1.62
CA GLU A 71 12.29 12.35 -1.23
C GLU A 71 12.46 12.43 0.29
N ALA A 72 11.76 13.36 0.95
CA ALA A 72 11.84 13.52 2.40
C ALA A 72 11.37 12.27 3.16
N THR A 73 10.31 11.60 2.68
CA THR A 73 9.83 10.33 3.28
C THR A 73 10.74 9.16 2.99
N GLY A 74 11.45 9.16 1.85
CA GLY A 74 12.39 8.10 1.46
C GLY A 74 13.63 7.98 2.36
N HIS A 75 13.86 8.96 3.24
CA HIS A 75 14.88 8.88 4.29
C HIS A 75 14.45 8.03 5.51
N SER A 76 13.25 7.45 5.49
CA SER A 76 12.72 6.60 6.56
C SER A 76 11.98 5.40 5.98
N LEU A 77 12.16 4.23 6.59
CA LEU A 77 11.50 2.99 6.16
C LEU A 77 10.01 2.95 6.53
N ILE A 78 9.61 3.69 7.56
CA ILE A 78 8.23 3.70 8.08
C ILE A 78 7.44 4.95 7.69
N ALA A 79 8.11 6.02 7.24
CA ALA A 79 7.45 7.28 6.91
C ALA A 79 6.38 7.17 5.81
N PRO A 80 6.61 6.46 4.68
CA PRO A 80 5.59 6.36 3.64
C PRO A 80 4.27 5.81 4.17
N GLU A 81 4.29 4.79 5.05
CA GLU A 81 3.08 4.21 5.62
C GLU A 81 2.38 5.19 6.58
N ILE A 82 3.16 5.96 7.37
CA ILE A 82 2.63 6.97 8.30
C ILE A 82 1.83 8.06 7.58
N PHE A 83 2.18 8.38 6.33
CA PHE A 83 1.48 9.37 5.51
C PHE A 83 0.50 8.74 4.49
N ASN A 84 0.26 7.41 4.56
CA ASN A 84 -0.52 6.63 3.59
C ASN A 84 -0.03 6.76 2.14
N CYS A 85 1.29 6.87 1.98
CA CYS A 85 2.01 7.06 0.72
C CYS A 85 2.95 5.88 0.39
N ASN A 86 2.73 4.71 0.99
CA ASN A 86 3.55 3.53 0.79
C ASN A 86 3.13 2.71 -0.44
N ALA A 87 4.12 2.11 -1.11
CA ALA A 87 3.86 1.00 -2.02
C ALA A 87 3.48 -0.27 -1.21
N PRO A 88 2.67 -1.19 -1.78
CA PRO A 88 2.02 -1.11 -3.08
C PRO A 88 0.69 -0.31 -3.07
N ASP A 89 0.26 0.18 -1.91
CA ASP A 89 -1.07 0.76 -1.70
C ASP A 89 -1.34 1.98 -2.58
N THR A 90 -0.38 2.89 -2.77
CA THR A 90 -0.57 4.07 -3.62
C THR A 90 -0.92 3.71 -5.06
N GLY A 91 -0.19 2.77 -5.66
CA GLY A 91 -0.47 2.30 -7.03
C GLY A 91 -1.81 1.59 -7.12
N ASN A 92 -2.18 0.79 -6.12
CA ASN A 92 -3.48 0.11 -6.09
C ASN A 92 -4.63 1.10 -5.90
N MET A 93 -4.44 2.14 -5.08
CA MET A 93 -5.39 3.25 -4.95
C MET A 93 -5.56 4.01 -6.27
N GLU A 94 -4.47 4.30 -7.00
CA GLU A 94 -4.53 4.93 -8.32
C GLU A 94 -5.29 4.08 -9.35
N VAL A 95 -5.09 2.76 -9.34
CA VAL A 95 -5.84 1.83 -10.21
C VAL A 95 -7.35 1.90 -9.91
N LEU A 96 -7.74 1.83 -8.64
CA LEU A 96 -9.15 1.91 -8.24
C LEU A 96 -9.76 3.29 -8.50
N TYR A 97 -8.99 4.35 -8.29
CA TYR A 97 -9.40 5.74 -8.54
C TYR A 97 -9.70 5.98 -10.04
N HIS A 98 -8.83 5.49 -10.93
CA HIS A 98 -9.01 5.69 -12.36
C HIS A 98 -9.98 4.71 -13.03
N TYR A 99 -10.03 3.46 -12.56
CA TYR A 99 -10.69 2.37 -13.28
C TYR A 99 -11.72 1.60 -12.47
N GLY A 100 -11.82 1.85 -11.16
CA GLY A 100 -12.79 1.18 -10.29
C GLY A 100 -14.20 1.69 -10.54
N SER A 101 -15.18 0.77 -10.55
CA SER A 101 -16.61 1.14 -10.49
C SER A 101 -16.95 1.84 -9.17
N GLU A 102 -18.08 2.54 -9.10
CA GLU A 102 -18.55 3.16 -7.85
C GLU A 102 -18.59 2.17 -6.68
N ALA A 103 -19.07 0.94 -6.94
CA ALA A 103 -19.10 -0.13 -5.95
C ALA A 103 -17.69 -0.57 -5.51
N GLN A 104 -16.74 -0.71 -6.45
CA GLN A 104 -15.35 -1.05 -6.13
C GLN A 104 -14.65 0.08 -5.37
N GLN A 105 -14.90 1.33 -5.73
CA GLN A 105 -14.34 2.48 -5.04
C GLN A 105 -14.89 2.57 -3.61
N ALA A 106 -16.20 2.43 -3.42
CA ALA A 106 -16.82 2.43 -2.09
C ALA A 106 -16.30 1.27 -1.22
N GLN A 107 -16.17 0.07 -1.79
CA GLN A 107 -15.75 -1.12 -1.04
C GLN A 107 -14.25 -1.13 -0.73
N TRP A 108 -13.40 -0.65 -1.63
CA TRP A 108 -11.95 -0.86 -1.56
C TRP A 108 -11.13 0.42 -1.54
N LEU A 109 -11.44 1.40 -2.41
CA LEU A 109 -10.70 2.65 -2.45
C LEU A 109 -10.88 3.46 -1.17
N GLN A 110 -12.12 3.64 -0.70
CA GLN A 110 -12.40 4.45 0.49
C GLN A 110 -11.69 3.90 1.75
N PRO A 111 -11.73 2.59 2.05
CA PRO A 111 -10.96 2.05 3.18
C PRO A 111 -9.44 2.12 3.01
N LEU A 112 -8.92 2.05 1.78
CA LEU A 112 -7.49 2.26 1.51
C LEU A 112 -7.07 3.72 1.76
N LEU A 113 -7.86 4.68 1.26
CA LEU A 113 -7.66 6.11 1.49
C LEU A 113 -7.78 6.48 2.97
N ALA A 114 -8.61 5.78 3.74
CA ALA A 114 -8.75 5.95 5.19
C ALA A 114 -7.59 5.33 6.00
N GLY A 115 -6.79 4.45 5.40
CA GLY A 115 -5.71 3.75 6.10
C GLY A 115 -6.15 2.52 6.89
N GLU A 116 -7.38 2.04 6.68
CA GLU A 116 -8.04 0.99 7.48
C GLU A 116 -7.67 -0.41 7.00
N ILE A 117 -7.57 -0.59 5.68
CA ILE A 117 -7.10 -1.82 5.04
C ILE A 117 -5.84 -1.55 4.24
N ARG A 118 -5.05 -2.59 3.98
CA ARG A 118 -3.93 -2.61 3.04
C ARG A 118 -4.26 -3.50 1.84
N SER A 119 -3.49 -3.32 0.79
CA SER A 119 -3.64 -4.00 -0.48
C SER A 119 -2.33 -4.66 -0.92
N VAL A 120 -2.46 -5.54 -1.90
CA VAL A 120 -1.35 -6.28 -2.49
C VAL A 120 -1.49 -6.20 -4.00
N PHE A 121 -0.38 -6.07 -4.72
CA PHE A 121 -0.36 -6.24 -6.16
C PHE A 121 0.36 -7.56 -6.50
N ALA A 122 -0.30 -8.45 -7.24
CA ALA A 122 0.20 -9.80 -7.49
C ALA A 122 0.31 -10.05 -9.00
N MET A 123 1.45 -9.70 -9.59
CA MET A 123 1.73 -9.86 -11.02
C MET A 123 2.83 -10.90 -11.29
N THR A 124 3.92 -10.87 -10.53
CA THR A 124 5.09 -11.72 -10.77
C THR A 124 4.78 -13.20 -10.52
N GLU A 125 5.14 -14.06 -11.46
CA GLU A 125 5.00 -15.52 -11.40
C GLU A 125 6.37 -16.20 -11.23
N PRO A 126 6.49 -17.26 -10.42
CA PRO A 126 7.78 -17.91 -10.18
C PRO A 126 8.28 -18.76 -11.35
N GLU A 127 7.39 -19.31 -12.17
CA GLU A 127 7.75 -20.25 -13.25
C GLU A 127 8.12 -19.58 -14.57
N VAL A 128 7.97 -18.25 -14.69
CA VAL A 128 8.21 -17.50 -15.93
C VAL A 128 8.98 -16.21 -15.69
N ALA A 129 9.70 -15.76 -16.72
CA ALA A 129 10.40 -14.48 -16.72
C ALA A 129 9.40 -13.31 -16.79
N SER A 130 8.89 -12.92 -15.63
CA SER A 130 7.82 -11.93 -15.46
C SER A 130 8.24 -10.48 -15.77
N SER A 131 9.51 -10.23 -16.12
CA SER A 131 9.95 -8.93 -16.63
C SER A 131 9.31 -8.60 -17.98
N ASP A 132 8.99 -9.64 -18.77
CA ASP A 132 8.09 -9.53 -19.92
C ASP A 132 6.71 -9.99 -19.48
N ALA A 133 5.78 -9.03 -19.34
CA ALA A 133 4.41 -9.28 -18.90
C ALA A 133 3.66 -10.27 -19.81
N THR A 134 4.06 -10.41 -21.08
CA THR A 134 3.41 -11.36 -22.01
C THR A 134 3.66 -12.83 -21.66
N ASN A 135 4.62 -13.12 -20.77
CA ASN A 135 4.89 -14.47 -20.30
C ASN A 135 3.94 -14.95 -19.20
N MET A 136 3.07 -14.09 -18.63
CA MET A 136 2.16 -14.50 -17.55
C MET A 136 1.26 -15.66 -17.98
N GLN A 137 1.12 -16.65 -17.10
CA GLN A 137 0.39 -17.90 -17.32
C GLN A 137 -0.78 -18.10 -16.33
N ALA A 138 -0.86 -17.30 -15.26
CA ALA A 138 -2.04 -17.33 -14.39
C ALA A 138 -3.30 -17.05 -15.21
N SER A 139 -4.31 -17.91 -15.09
CA SER A 139 -5.53 -17.82 -15.90
C SER A 139 -6.66 -17.18 -15.10
N ILE A 140 -7.35 -16.25 -15.74
CA ILE A 140 -8.56 -15.59 -15.24
C ILE A 140 -9.65 -15.83 -16.29
N VAL A 141 -10.59 -16.72 -16.01
CA VAL A 141 -11.64 -17.12 -16.96
C VAL A 141 -13.03 -16.98 -16.35
N SER A 142 -14.01 -16.56 -17.14
CA SER A 142 -15.41 -16.52 -16.72
C SER A 142 -15.97 -17.94 -16.59
N ASP A 143 -16.74 -18.19 -15.53
CA ASP A 143 -17.44 -19.45 -15.28
C ASP A 143 -18.95 -19.36 -15.59
N GLY A 144 -19.39 -18.30 -16.28
CA GLY A 144 -20.78 -18.14 -16.75
C GLY A 144 -21.80 -17.61 -15.73
N ASP A 145 -21.54 -17.74 -14.43
CA ASP A 145 -22.45 -17.32 -13.34
C ASP A 145 -21.97 -16.05 -12.60
N ASP A 146 -21.48 -15.03 -13.32
CA ASP A 146 -20.80 -13.84 -12.74
C ASP A 146 -19.57 -14.15 -11.87
N HIS A 147 -19.12 -15.40 -11.88
CA HIS A 147 -17.93 -15.88 -11.20
C HIS A 147 -16.74 -15.94 -12.16
N VAL A 148 -15.57 -15.67 -11.60
CA VAL A 148 -14.29 -15.75 -12.32
C VAL A 148 -13.42 -16.77 -11.62
N LEU A 149 -12.91 -17.74 -12.38
CA LEU A 149 -11.94 -18.71 -11.90
C LEU A 149 -10.54 -18.14 -12.10
N ILE A 150 -9.82 -18.01 -10.98
CA ILE A 150 -8.43 -17.54 -10.95
C ILE A 150 -7.55 -18.73 -10.57
N ASN A 151 -6.61 -19.11 -11.44
CA ASN A 151 -5.69 -20.21 -11.19
C ASN A 151 -4.26 -19.82 -11.58
N GLY A 152 -3.31 -19.96 -10.65
CA GLY A 152 -1.91 -19.63 -10.88
C GLY A 152 -1.13 -19.46 -9.58
N ARG A 153 0.16 -19.15 -9.70
CA ARG A 153 1.05 -18.88 -8.56
C ARG A 153 1.68 -17.50 -8.74
N LYS A 154 1.55 -16.65 -7.73
CA LYS A 154 2.21 -15.34 -7.68
C LYS A 154 3.19 -15.27 -6.52
N TRP A 155 4.29 -14.53 -6.68
CA TRP A 155 5.28 -14.28 -5.65
C TRP A 155 5.79 -12.83 -5.72
N TRP A 156 6.64 -12.42 -4.77
CA TRP A 156 7.03 -11.01 -4.58
C TRP A 156 5.85 -10.07 -4.33
N ALA A 157 4.78 -10.60 -3.76
CA ALA A 157 3.56 -9.87 -3.42
C ALA A 157 3.74 -9.08 -2.11
N THR A 158 4.37 -7.90 -2.23
CA THR A 158 4.64 -7.00 -1.09
C THR A 158 3.37 -6.73 -0.28
N GLY A 159 3.48 -6.79 1.05
CA GLY A 159 2.39 -6.46 1.96
C GLY A 159 1.45 -7.61 2.31
N LEU A 160 1.57 -8.78 1.66
CA LEU A 160 0.66 -9.91 1.89
C LEU A 160 0.57 -10.38 3.35
N GLY A 161 1.65 -10.24 4.13
CA GLY A 161 1.65 -10.59 5.54
C GLY A 161 1.04 -9.57 6.49
N HIS A 162 0.70 -8.38 5.99
CA HIS A 162 0.07 -7.36 6.81
C HIS A 162 -1.30 -7.85 7.33
N PRO A 163 -1.62 -7.73 8.64
CA PRO A 163 -2.88 -8.25 9.19
C PRO A 163 -4.12 -7.60 8.57
N ASN A 164 -3.96 -6.37 8.08
CA ASN A 164 -4.99 -5.61 7.36
C ASN A 164 -4.91 -5.74 5.83
N ALA A 165 -4.08 -6.62 5.25
CA ALA A 165 -4.13 -6.90 3.81
C ALA A 165 -5.46 -7.59 3.47
N LYS A 166 -6.43 -6.84 2.91
CA LYS A 166 -7.80 -7.32 2.66
C LYS A 166 -8.15 -7.46 1.18
N ILE A 167 -7.34 -6.91 0.29
CA ILE A 167 -7.54 -6.98 -1.16
C ILE A 167 -6.22 -7.21 -1.88
N ALA A 168 -6.25 -8.05 -2.91
CA ALA A 168 -5.17 -8.19 -3.87
C ALA A 168 -5.66 -7.79 -5.27
N ILE A 169 -4.90 -6.98 -5.98
CA ILE A 169 -5.11 -6.72 -7.41
C ILE A 169 -4.35 -7.78 -8.21
N VAL A 170 -5.17 -8.57 -8.91
CA VAL A 170 -4.93 -9.63 -9.89
C VAL A 170 -4.34 -9.16 -11.23
N MET A 171 -3.12 -9.52 -11.66
CA MET A 171 -2.75 -9.42 -13.08
C MET A 171 -2.31 -10.76 -13.64
#